data_AF-A0A2T0X038-F1
#
_entry.id   AF-A0A2T0X038-F1
#
_cell.length_a   1.000
_cell.length_b   1.000
_cell.length_c   1.000
_cell.angle_alpha   90.00
_cell.angle_beta   90.00
_cell.angle_gamma   90.00
#
_symmetry.space_group_name_H-M   'P 1'
#
loop_
_entity.id
_entity.type
_entity.pdbx_description
1 polymer ?
#
loop_
_entity_poly.entity_id
_entity_poly.type
_entity_poly.pdbx_seq_one_letter_code
_entity_poly.pdbx_strand_id
1 'polypeptide(L)'
;MSKTNAGRFFEDYAVGQVIDHAVPRTVSGGERALYHALYPARHALYSSDKFAQDSGLPKSPMDDLIAFHTVFGKTVPDVSLNAVANLGYAEGRFLKPVYEGDTLRSRSEVIGTKQNSNGKTGVVYVRTQGLNQNDEVVMEYVRWVMVRKRDVDAAVPDAVVPDLKKVLGVEDLVIPEGLDFSNYDFTLAGETHRWDDYQVGEKIDHVDGVTIEEAEHMMATRLWQNTAKVHFDATFREDGKRLIYGGHVISMARALSFNGLANAQMIVGINGGAHANPCFAGDTVKCWTEVLDKTETNAPGVGALRLRLVATKGGTPFALKGEDGKYDPNVLLDLDYWVLIPR
;
A
#
# COMPACT_ATOMS: atom_id res chain seq x y z
N MET A 1 -23.13 28.76 -1.05
CA MET A 1 -22.19 27.62 -1.01
C MET A 1 -22.56 26.65 -2.13
N SER A 2 -21.59 26.19 -2.91
CA SER A 2 -21.82 25.12 -3.90
C SER A 2 -22.25 23.83 -3.19
N LYS A 3 -23.11 23.03 -3.84
CA LYS A 3 -23.48 21.70 -3.38
C LYS A 3 -22.40 20.64 -3.70
N THR A 4 -21.42 20.97 -4.56
CA THR A 4 -20.30 20.10 -4.90
C THR A 4 -19.11 20.30 -3.95
N ASN A 5 -18.42 19.20 -3.64
CA ASN A 5 -17.17 19.24 -2.88
C ASN A 5 -15.97 19.35 -3.84
N ALA A 6 -15.21 20.44 -3.74
CA ALA A 6 -14.02 20.67 -4.57
C ALA A 6 -12.77 19.95 -4.06
N GLY A 7 -12.85 19.29 -2.91
CA GLY A 7 -11.69 18.82 -2.14
C GLY A 7 -10.92 19.99 -1.51
N ARG A 8 -9.89 19.66 -0.74
CA ARG A 8 -8.99 20.65 -0.14
C ARG A 8 -7.83 20.99 -1.08
N PHE A 9 -7.37 22.23 -1.00
CA PHE A 9 -6.12 22.73 -1.59
C PHE A 9 -5.09 22.93 -0.47
N PHE A 10 -3.84 23.19 -0.83
CA PHE A 10 -2.74 23.23 0.13
C PHE A 10 -2.98 24.20 1.30
N GLU A 11 -3.51 25.38 1.02
CA GLU A 11 -3.83 26.43 2.00
C GLU A 11 -5.05 26.12 2.89
N ASP A 12 -5.80 25.04 2.61
CA ASP A 12 -6.97 24.64 3.41
C ASP A 12 -6.58 23.72 4.58
N TYR A 13 -5.32 23.27 4.67
CA TYR A 13 -4.84 22.38 5.74
C TYR A 13 -4.19 23.15 6.88
N ALA A 14 -4.45 22.70 8.10
CA ALA A 14 -3.78 23.19 9.31
C ALA A 14 -3.22 22.02 10.12
N VAL A 15 -2.02 22.16 10.67
CA VAL A 15 -1.42 21.13 11.55
C VAL A 15 -2.31 20.92 12.79
N GLY A 16 -2.51 19.64 13.16
CA GLY A 16 -3.44 19.21 14.20
C GLY A 16 -4.89 19.06 13.74
N GLN A 17 -5.22 19.42 12.49
CA GLN A 17 -6.55 19.22 11.95
C GLN A 17 -6.87 17.72 11.80
N VAL A 18 -7.97 17.29 12.42
CA VAL A 18 -8.53 15.95 12.23
C VAL A 18 -9.63 15.99 11.18
N ILE A 19 -9.60 15.04 10.26
CA ILE A 19 -10.56 14.86 9.18
C ILE A 19 -11.15 13.45 9.29
N ASP A 20 -12.42 13.36 9.65
CA ASP A 20 -13.20 12.13 9.54
C ASP A 20 -13.70 11.98 8.10
N HIS A 21 -13.30 10.90 7.43
CA HIS A 21 -13.60 10.67 6.02
C HIS A 21 -14.98 10.05 5.83
N ALA A 22 -15.67 10.47 4.77
CA ALA A 22 -16.99 9.95 4.44
C ALA A 22 -16.95 8.51 3.93
N VAL A 23 -18.14 7.89 3.90
CA VAL A 23 -18.42 6.57 3.29
C VAL A 23 -17.70 5.42 4.01
N PRO A 24 -18.16 5.03 5.21
CA PRO A 24 -17.71 3.78 5.83
C PRO A 24 -18.02 2.60 4.91
N ARG A 25 -17.16 1.58 4.93
CA ARG A 25 -17.22 0.45 3.99
C ARG A 25 -17.10 -0.88 4.70
N THR A 26 -18.20 -1.64 4.72
CA THR A 26 -18.20 -3.06 5.08
C THR A 26 -17.47 -3.87 4.01
N VAL A 27 -16.51 -4.72 4.36
CA VAL A 27 -15.84 -5.63 3.43
C VAL A 27 -16.37 -7.05 3.59
N SER A 28 -16.46 -7.81 2.51
CA SER A 28 -16.99 -9.17 2.48
C SER A 28 -16.32 -10.04 1.40
N GLY A 29 -16.86 -11.23 1.14
CA GLY A 29 -16.35 -12.14 0.11
C GLY A 29 -16.32 -11.54 -1.30
N GLY A 30 -17.15 -10.52 -1.58
CA GLY A 30 -17.16 -9.84 -2.88
C GLY A 30 -15.86 -9.09 -3.18
N GLU A 31 -15.30 -8.38 -2.19
CA GLU A 31 -14.02 -7.69 -2.32
C GLU A 31 -12.89 -8.71 -2.53
N ARG A 32 -12.91 -9.85 -1.83
CA ARG A 32 -11.92 -10.91 -2.01
C ARG A 32 -11.97 -11.48 -3.42
N ALA A 33 -13.16 -11.85 -3.88
CA ALA A 33 -13.35 -12.41 -5.22
C ALA A 33 -12.88 -11.45 -6.31
N LEU A 34 -13.24 -10.16 -6.22
CA LEU A 34 -12.79 -9.15 -7.17
C LEU A 34 -11.28 -8.90 -7.07
N TYR A 35 -10.71 -8.85 -5.87
CA TYR A 35 -9.26 -8.68 -5.70
C TYR A 35 -8.48 -9.82 -6.35
N HIS A 36 -8.88 -11.08 -6.15
CA HIS A 36 -8.24 -12.25 -6.77
C HIS A 36 -8.52 -12.35 -8.29
N ALA A 37 -9.57 -11.70 -8.80
CA ALA A 37 -9.82 -11.61 -10.23
C ALA A 37 -8.96 -10.52 -10.91
N LEU A 38 -8.64 -9.45 -10.17
CA LEU A 38 -7.84 -8.32 -10.65
C LEU A 38 -6.34 -8.60 -10.55
N TYR A 39 -5.90 -9.31 -9.52
CA TYR A 39 -4.49 -9.64 -9.30
C TYR A 39 -4.35 -11.15 -9.22
N PRO A 40 -3.29 -11.75 -9.82
CA PRO A 40 -3.05 -13.20 -9.76
C PRO A 40 -2.53 -13.64 -8.36
N ALA A 41 -3.18 -13.18 -7.29
CA ALA A 41 -2.81 -13.44 -5.90
C ALA A 41 -3.11 -14.91 -5.54
N ARG A 42 -2.13 -15.57 -4.91
CA ARG A 42 -2.23 -17.00 -4.55
C ARG A 42 -1.79 -17.34 -3.13
N HIS A 43 -1.55 -16.34 -2.27
CA HIS A 43 -1.17 -16.58 -0.89
C HIS A 43 -2.28 -17.38 -0.17
N ALA A 44 -1.90 -18.54 0.38
CA ALA A 44 -2.83 -19.54 0.87
C ALA A 44 -3.69 -19.03 2.03
N LEU A 45 -3.11 -18.19 2.90
CA LEU A 45 -3.79 -17.64 4.07
C LEU A 45 -5.01 -16.77 3.70
N TYR A 46 -4.95 -16.07 2.54
CA TYR A 46 -6.06 -15.25 2.02
C TYR A 46 -7.03 -16.01 1.12
N SER A 47 -6.69 -17.25 0.77
CA SER A 47 -7.42 -18.06 -0.21
C SER A 47 -8.29 -19.14 0.43
N SER A 48 -7.95 -19.62 1.63
CA SER A 48 -8.61 -20.77 2.26
C SER A 48 -8.82 -20.56 3.75
N ASP A 49 -10.09 -20.64 4.19
CA ASP A 49 -10.44 -20.63 5.61
C ASP A 49 -9.79 -21.80 6.35
N LYS A 50 -9.75 -22.98 5.73
CA LYS A 50 -9.14 -24.17 6.33
C LYS A 50 -7.63 -23.98 6.55
N PHE A 51 -6.93 -23.41 5.57
CA PHE A 51 -5.50 -23.13 5.68
C PHE A 51 -5.22 -22.10 6.79
N ALA A 52 -6.03 -21.04 6.86
CA ALA A 52 -5.93 -20.04 7.91
C ALA A 52 -6.22 -20.62 9.31
N GLN A 53 -7.20 -21.52 9.42
CA GLN A 53 -7.52 -22.24 10.67
C GLN A 53 -6.42 -23.19 11.11
N ASP A 54 -5.80 -23.91 10.17
CA ASP A 54 -4.62 -24.74 10.45
C ASP A 54 -3.41 -23.89 10.85
N SER A 55 -3.40 -22.61 10.47
CA SER A 55 -2.43 -21.60 10.90
C SER A 55 -2.88 -20.81 12.14
N GLY A 56 -3.91 -21.28 12.86
CA GLY A 56 -4.37 -20.73 14.13
C GLY A 56 -5.29 -19.51 14.07
N LEU A 57 -5.63 -19.01 12.88
CA LEU A 57 -6.60 -17.91 12.71
C LEU A 57 -8.05 -18.44 12.72
N PRO A 58 -9.05 -17.63 13.11
CA PRO A 58 -10.45 -18.09 13.14
C PRO A 58 -11.02 -18.43 11.75
N LYS A 59 -10.57 -17.72 10.72
CA LYS A 59 -10.92 -17.89 9.30
C LYS A 59 -9.89 -17.13 8.45
N SER A 60 -9.99 -17.22 7.13
CA SER A 60 -9.16 -16.44 6.23
C SER A 60 -9.49 -14.95 6.38
N PRO A 61 -8.51 -14.07 6.70
CA PRO A 61 -8.72 -12.63 6.70
C PRO A 61 -8.85 -12.06 5.28
N MET A 62 -9.29 -10.82 5.17
CA MET A 62 -9.11 -10.04 3.95
C MET A 62 -7.62 -9.76 3.75
N ASP A 63 -7.14 -9.74 2.51
CA ASP A 63 -5.75 -9.38 2.21
C ASP A 63 -5.42 -8.00 2.80
N ASP A 64 -4.22 -7.85 3.39
CA ASP A 64 -3.80 -6.61 4.04
C ASP A 64 -3.88 -5.41 3.10
N LEU A 65 -3.61 -5.62 1.80
CA LEU A 65 -3.71 -4.57 0.79
C LEU A 65 -5.16 -4.21 0.46
N ILE A 66 -6.14 -5.10 0.65
CA ILE A 66 -7.57 -4.74 0.58
C ILE A 66 -7.91 -3.75 1.70
N ALA A 67 -7.45 -4.01 2.92
CA ALA A 67 -7.63 -3.09 4.05
C ALA A 67 -6.94 -1.75 3.77
N PHE A 68 -5.67 -1.77 3.36
CA PHE A 68 -4.89 -0.58 3.02
C PHE A 68 -5.56 0.25 1.92
N HIS A 69 -5.97 -0.36 0.80
CA HIS A 69 -6.60 0.35 -0.30
C HIS A 69 -7.98 0.89 0.06
N THR A 70 -8.76 0.15 0.85
CA THR A 70 -10.06 0.64 1.35
C THR A 70 -9.85 1.87 2.21
N VAL A 71 -8.96 1.80 3.21
CA VAL A 71 -8.65 2.94 4.11
C VAL A 71 -8.09 4.12 3.33
N PHE A 72 -7.13 3.88 2.44
CA PHE A 72 -6.52 4.91 1.58
C PHE A 72 -7.55 5.59 0.69
N GLY A 73 -8.41 4.81 0.03
CA GLY A 73 -9.45 5.30 -0.88
C GLY A 73 -10.41 6.28 -0.19
N LYS A 74 -10.73 6.06 1.09
CA LYS A 74 -11.60 6.97 1.87
C LYS A 74 -10.97 8.34 2.03
N THR A 75 -9.64 8.41 2.13
CA THR A 75 -8.92 9.68 2.33
C THR A 75 -8.83 10.53 1.07
N VAL A 76 -9.01 9.94 -0.11
CA VAL A 76 -8.72 10.61 -1.38
C VAL A 76 -9.52 11.90 -1.60
N PRO A 77 -10.86 11.93 -1.41
CA PRO A 77 -11.65 13.15 -1.60
C PRO A 77 -11.14 14.35 -0.77
N ASP A 78 -10.61 14.05 0.41
CA ASP A 78 -10.27 15.04 1.42
C ASP A 78 -8.79 15.44 1.45
N VAL A 79 -7.90 14.53 1.05
CA VAL A 79 -6.43 14.68 1.17
C VAL A 79 -5.77 14.86 -0.19
N SER A 80 -6.19 14.10 -1.21
CA SER A 80 -5.42 13.97 -2.45
C SER A 80 -6.21 14.16 -3.74
N LEU A 81 -7.46 14.64 -3.66
CA LEU A 81 -8.25 14.96 -4.85
C LEU A 81 -7.57 15.99 -5.75
N ASN A 82 -6.92 16.98 -5.14
CA ASN A 82 -6.16 18.04 -5.82
C ASN A 82 -4.63 17.82 -5.77
N ALA A 83 -4.19 16.63 -5.38
CA ALA A 83 -2.77 16.29 -5.34
C ALA A 83 -2.17 16.19 -6.76
N VAL A 84 -0.90 16.54 -6.86
CA VAL A 84 -0.05 16.28 -8.02
C VAL A 84 0.49 14.85 -7.95
N ALA A 85 0.98 14.45 -6.78
CA ALA A 85 1.55 13.13 -6.54
C ALA A 85 1.52 12.77 -5.05
N ASN A 86 1.48 11.47 -4.76
CA ASN A 86 1.86 10.93 -3.46
C ASN A 86 3.38 10.77 -3.42
N LEU A 87 4.03 11.37 -2.44
CA LEU A 87 5.49 11.47 -2.38
C LEU A 87 6.13 10.39 -1.49
N GLY A 88 5.35 9.76 -0.62
CA GLY A 88 5.80 8.59 0.12
C GLY A 88 4.85 8.13 1.20
N TYR A 89 5.29 7.10 1.92
CA TYR A 89 4.64 6.48 3.07
C TYR A 89 5.69 6.30 4.17
N ALA A 90 5.24 6.20 5.41
CA ALA A 90 6.05 5.81 6.55
C ALA A 90 5.14 5.22 7.62
N GLU A 91 5.74 4.50 8.57
CA GLU A 91 5.06 4.03 9.79
C GLU A 91 3.75 3.28 9.52
N GLY A 92 3.67 2.53 8.41
CA GLY A 92 2.48 1.76 8.08
C GLY A 92 2.41 0.51 8.93
N ARG A 93 1.44 0.42 9.84
CA ARG A 93 1.30 -0.69 10.81
C ARG A 93 -0.05 -1.35 10.63
N PHE A 94 -0.05 -2.67 10.46
CA PHE A 94 -1.25 -3.49 10.43
C PHE A 94 -1.46 -4.06 11.84
N LEU A 95 -2.46 -3.51 12.54
CA LEU A 95 -2.65 -3.74 13.98
C LEU A 95 -3.62 -4.88 14.26
N LYS A 96 -4.57 -5.11 13.36
CA LYS A 96 -5.55 -6.21 13.45
C LYS A 96 -5.88 -6.75 12.06
N PRO A 97 -6.03 -8.07 11.89
CA PRO A 97 -6.60 -8.62 10.68
C PRO A 97 -8.01 -8.05 10.45
N VAL A 98 -8.32 -7.74 9.21
CA VAL A 98 -9.68 -7.37 8.79
C VAL A 98 -10.37 -8.63 8.28
N TYR A 99 -11.58 -8.89 8.75
CA TYR A 99 -12.36 -10.05 8.33
C TYR A 99 -13.57 -9.65 7.49
N GLU A 100 -14.07 -10.60 6.70
CA GLU A 100 -15.40 -10.46 6.10
C GLU A 100 -16.45 -10.14 7.18
N GLY A 101 -17.21 -9.08 6.93
CA GLY A 101 -18.21 -8.50 7.82
C GLY A 101 -17.74 -7.20 8.50
N ASP A 102 -16.44 -6.95 8.59
CA ASP A 102 -15.91 -5.75 9.22
C ASP A 102 -16.23 -4.49 8.41
N THR A 103 -16.50 -3.39 9.11
CA THR A 103 -16.79 -2.09 8.50
C THR A 103 -15.69 -1.10 8.77
N LEU A 104 -14.97 -0.71 7.72
CA LEU A 104 -13.84 0.19 7.80
C LEU A 104 -14.26 1.65 7.59
N ARG A 105 -13.80 2.54 8.46
CA ARG A 105 -13.83 4.00 8.31
C ARG A 105 -12.42 4.56 8.45
N SER A 106 -12.17 5.72 7.86
CA SER A 106 -10.84 6.37 7.93
C SER A 106 -10.91 7.71 8.64
N ARG A 107 -9.86 8.02 9.40
CA ARG A 107 -9.61 9.34 9.99
C ARG A 107 -8.18 9.75 9.68
N SER A 108 -7.97 11.01 9.29
CA SER A 108 -6.62 11.55 9.10
C SER A 108 -6.37 12.75 10.00
N GLU A 109 -5.19 12.82 10.59
CA GLU A 109 -4.65 14.01 11.25
C GLU A 109 -3.57 14.64 10.36
N VAL A 110 -3.65 15.95 10.14
CA VAL A 110 -2.57 16.70 9.48
C VAL A 110 -1.44 16.91 10.48
N ILE A 111 -0.31 16.24 10.26
CA ILE A 111 0.84 16.27 11.16
C ILE A 111 1.98 17.18 10.64
N GLY A 112 1.82 17.72 9.44
CA GLY A 112 2.81 18.63 8.86
C GLY A 112 2.36 19.25 7.54
N THR A 113 2.85 20.45 7.29
CA THR A 113 2.62 21.23 6.06
C THR A 113 3.89 21.97 5.68
N LYS A 114 4.29 21.94 4.41
CA LYS A 114 5.44 22.69 3.91
C LYS A 114 5.19 23.20 2.50
N GLN A 115 5.14 24.51 2.30
CA GLN A 115 5.03 25.09 0.96
C GLN A 115 6.29 24.80 0.14
N ASN A 116 6.12 24.49 -1.15
CA ASN A 116 7.25 24.35 -2.06
C ASN A 116 7.79 25.73 -2.47
N SER A 117 9.07 25.79 -2.81
CA SER A 117 9.76 27.04 -3.18
C SER A 117 9.16 27.75 -4.39
N ASN A 118 8.45 27.03 -5.27
CA ASN A 118 7.76 27.61 -6.42
C ASN A 118 6.47 28.37 -6.08
N GLY A 119 5.99 28.29 -4.83
CA GLY A 119 4.78 28.97 -4.35
C GLY A 119 3.45 28.45 -4.91
N LYS A 120 3.46 27.44 -5.81
CA LYS A 120 2.25 26.93 -6.49
C LYS A 120 1.70 25.65 -5.87
N THR A 121 2.52 24.94 -5.11
CA THR A 121 2.17 23.68 -4.44
C THR A 121 2.76 23.64 -3.03
N GLY A 122 2.30 22.70 -2.22
CA GLY A 122 2.92 22.38 -0.95
C GLY A 122 2.74 20.91 -0.59
N VAL A 123 3.55 20.44 0.35
CA VAL A 123 3.52 19.07 0.86
C VAL A 123 2.69 19.04 2.13
N VAL A 124 1.73 18.12 2.19
CA VAL A 124 0.91 17.86 3.38
C VAL A 124 1.22 16.46 3.87
N TYR A 125 1.55 16.34 5.15
CA TYR A 125 1.79 15.08 5.85
C TYR A 125 0.53 14.74 6.65
N VAL A 126 0.01 13.54 6.45
CA VAL A 126 -1.15 13.05 7.20
C VAL A 126 -0.84 11.71 7.86
N ARG A 127 -1.24 11.56 9.12
CA ARG A 127 -1.35 10.26 9.79
C ARG A 127 -2.78 9.79 9.65
N THR A 128 -2.98 8.66 8.97
CA THR A 128 -4.29 8.08 8.74
C THR A 128 -4.45 6.83 9.59
N GLN A 129 -5.61 6.70 10.23
CA GLN A 129 -6.07 5.50 10.91
C GLN A 129 -7.26 4.91 10.16
N GLY A 130 -7.24 3.59 9.97
CA GLY A 130 -8.41 2.79 9.59
C GLY A 130 -9.01 2.16 10.84
N LEU A 131 -10.31 2.37 11.07
CA LEU A 131 -11.04 1.89 12.24
C LEU A 131 -12.16 0.93 11.81
N ASN A 132 -12.40 -0.11 12.59
CA ASN A 132 -13.52 -1.03 12.39
C ASN A 132 -14.83 -0.50 13.02
N GLN A 133 -15.89 -1.31 12.97
CA GLN A 133 -17.20 -1.04 13.56
C GLN A 133 -17.21 -0.88 15.09
N ASN A 134 -16.16 -1.35 15.76
CA ASN A 134 -15.98 -1.28 17.21
C ASN A 134 -15.07 -0.11 17.63
N ASP A 135 -14.77 0.81 16.71
CA ASP A 135 -13.84 1.93 16.89
C ASP A 135 -12.40 1.50 17.20
N GLU A 136 -12.03 0.26 16.88
CA GLU A 136 -10.68 -0.25 17.03
C GLU A 136 -9.85 0.10 15.80
N VAL A 137 -8.65 0.61 16.00
CA VAL A 137 -7.71 0.88 14.90
C VAL A 137 -7.18 -0.45 14.37
N VAL A 138 -7.53 -0.79 13.13
CA VAL A 138 -7.06 -2.01 12.46
C VAL A 138 -5.75 -1.77 11.72
N MET A 139 -5.51 -0.54 11.29
CA MET A 139 -4.25 -0.15 10.67
C MET A 139 -4.04 1.36 10.77
N GLU A 140 -2.78 1.79 10.72
CA GLU A 140 -2.41 3.19 10.63
C GLU A 140 -1.20 3.38 9.73
N TYR A 141 -1.04 4.56 9.13
CA TYR A 141 0.15 4.92 8.36
C TYR A 141 0.30 6.43 8.27
N VAL A 142 1.52 6.89 7.97
CA VAL A 142 1.78 8.25 7.53
C VAL A 142 1.99 8.27 6.02
N ARG A 143 1.41 9.26 5.34
CA ARG A 143 1.75 9.57 3.95
C ARG A 143 1.89 11.06 3.74
N TRP A 144 2.62 11.45 2.72
CA TRP A 144 2.69 12.85 2.32
C TRP A 144 2.46 13.05 0.84
N VAL A 145 1.72 14.10 0.52
CA VAL A 145 1.22 14.40 -0.82
C VAL A 145 1.59 15.81 -1.22
N MET A 146 1.96 16.01 -2.49
CA MET A 146 2.11 17.34 -3.06
C MET A 146 0.74 17.83 -3.52
N VAL A 147 0.21 18.88 -2.91
CA VAL A 147 -1.12 19.44 -3.20
C VAL A 147 -0.98 20.79 -3.88
N ARG A 148 -1.86 21.07 -4.85
CA ARG A 148 -1.95 22.37 -5.53
C ARG A 148 -2.49 23.43 -4.57
N LYS A 149 -2.01 24.66 -4.68
CA LYS A 149 -2.74 25.82 -4.15
C LYS A 149 -3.91 26.16 -5.06
N ARG A 150 -5.00 26.65 -4.50
CA ARG A 150 -6.11 27.23 -5.27
C ARG A 150 -5.77 28.68 -5.63
N ASP A 151 -5.25 29.42 -4.66
CA ASP A 151 -4.73 30.76 -4.83
C ASP A 151 -3.23 30.78 -4.51
N VAL A 152 -2.41 31.16 -5.51
CA VAL A 152 -0.95 31.20 -5.37
C VAL A 152 -0.49 32.21 -4.32
N ASP A 153 -1.28 33.27 -4.10
CA ASP A 153 -0.97 34.36 -3.17
C ASP A 153 -1.53 34.14 -1.76
N ALA A 154 -2.27 33.04 -1.54
CA ALA A 154 -2.82 32.71 -0.23
C ALA A 154 -1.70 32.59 0.82
N ALA A 155 -1.92 33.19 1.99
CA ALA A 155 -1.06 33.00 3.15
C ALA A 155 -1.05 31.52 3.55
N VAL A 156 0.13 31.00 3.90
CA VAL A 156 0.30 29.61 4.31
C VAL A 156 0.85 29.54 5.72
N PRO A 157 0.47 28.52 6.51
CA PRO A 157 1.04 28.33 7.84
C PRO A 157 2.56 28.11 7.81
N ASP A 158 3.20 28.32 8.96
CA ASP A 158 4.60 27.98 9.14
C ASP A 158 4.87 26.50 8.81
N ALA A 159 6.06 26.25 8.25
CA ALA A 159 6.41 24.91 7.82
C ALA A 159 6.63 23.98 9.03
N VAL A 160 5.89 22.88 9.06
CA VAL A 160 6.08 21.77 10.00
C VAL A 160 6.35 20.51 9.19
N VAL A 161 7.52 19.92 9.38
CA VAL A 161 7.88 18.63 8.79
C VAL A 161 8.05 17.65 9.95
N PRO A 162 7.21 16.61 10.06
CA PRO A 162 7.32 15.66 11.15
C PRO A 162 8.60 14.84 11.03
N ASP A 163 9.19 14.49 12.17
CA ASP A 163 10.19 13.43 12.23
C ASP A 163 9.47 12.08 12.23
N LEU A 164 9.84 11.20 11.29
CA LEU A 164 9.17 9.93 11.04
C LEU A 164 10.18 8.80 11.12
N LYS A 165 9.79 7.66 11.70
CA LYS A 165 10.62 6.45 11.67
C LYS A 165 10.89 6.06 10.21
N LYS A 166 12.17 5.89 9.88
CA LYS A 166 12.60 5.42 8.56
C LYS A 166 12.30 3.94 8.34
N VAL A 167 12.32 3.17 9.43
CA VAL A 167 12.11 1.72 9.46
C VAL A 167 11.37 1.41 10.75
N LEU A 168 10.33 0.59 10.66
CA LEU A 168 9.64 0.01 11.80
C LEU A 168 10.52 -1.06 12.44
N GLY A 169 10.66 -0.99 13.76
CA GLY A 169 11.32 -2.03 14.55
C GLY A 169 10.39 -3.24 14.72
N VAL A 170 10.94 -4.35 15.20
CA VAL A 170 10.16 -5.57 15.48
C VAL A 170 9.07 -5.31 16.53
N GLU A 171 9.32 -4.38 17.46
CA GLU A 171 8.39 -3.94 18.50
C GLU A 171 7.20 -3.14 17.95
N ASP A 172 7.31 -2.60 16.73
CA ASP A 172 6.22 -1.88 16.07
C ASP A 172 5.27 -2.83 15.32
N LEU A 173 5.73 -4.05 14.99
CA LEU A 173 4.97 -5.06 14.25
C LEU A 173 3.99 -5.77 15.17
N VAL A 174 2.76 -5.98 14.68
CA VAL A 174 1.76 -6.76 15.39
C VAL A 174 1.58 -8.10 14.69
N ILE A 175 1.78 -9.17 15.45
CA ILE A 175 1.47 -10.52 14.98
C ILE A 175 0.02 -10.82 15.36
N PRO A 176 -0.84 -11.25 14.41
CA PRO A 176 -2.21 -11.61 14.72
C PRO A 176 -2.30 -12.62 15.85
N GLU A 177 -3.23 -12.38 16.78
CA GLU A 177 -3.47 -13.29 17.89
C GLU A 177 -3.86 -14.68 17.35
N GLY A 178 -3.20 -15.71 17.88
CA GLY A 178 -3.42 -17.10 17.48
C GLY A 178 -2.63 -17.57 16.25
N LEU A 179 -1.96 -16.67 15.51
CA LEU A 179 -1.16 -17.09 14.34
C LEU A 179 -0.05 -18.07 14.76
N ASP A 180 -0.05 -19.25 14.14
CA ASP A 180 0.88 -20.34 14.43
C ASP A 180 1.25 -21.06 13.12
N PHE A 181 2.53 -21.13 12.80
CA PHE A 181 3.03 -21.81 11.60
C PHE A 181 3.74 -23.14 11.90
N SER A 182 3.60 -23.68 13.11
CA SER A 182 4.23 -24.96 13.52
C SER A 182 3.71 -26.16 12.72
N ASN A 183 2.45 -26.13 12.26
CA ASN A 183 1.83 -27.18 11.43
C ASN A 183 1.57 -26.71 9.99
N TYR A 184 2.35 -25.75 9.50
CA TYR A 184 2.15 -25.12 8.20
C TYR A 184 2.33 -26.10 7.04
N ASP A 185 1.34 -26.18 6.14
CA ASP A 185 1.39 -27.07 4.97
C ASP A 185 2.08 -26.40 3.79
N PHE A 186 3.37 -26.69 3.63
CA PHE A 186 4.21 -26.18 2.54
C PHE A 186 3.76 -26.65 1.14
N THR A 187 3.09 -27.80 1.04
CA THR A 187 2.58 -28.29 -0.24
C THR A 187 1.41 -27.42 -0.71
N LEU A 188 0.47 -27.13 0.19
CA LEU A 188 -0.68 -26.26 -0.11
C LEU A 188 -0.29 -24.78 -0.24
N ALA A 189 0.74 -24.34 0.48
CA ALA A 189 1.27 -22.99 0.35
C ALA A 189 1.99 -22.74 -1.00
N GLY A 190 2.47 -23.81 -1.63
CA GLY A 190 3.09 -23.77 -2.95
C GLY A 190 4.60 -23.51 -2.95
N GLU A 191 5.27 -23.63 -1.80
CA GLU A 191 6.71 -23.44 -1.66
C GLU A 191 7.24 -24.16 -0.40
N THR A 192 8.43 -24.74 -0.52
CA THR A 192 9.18 -25.39 0.56
C THR A 192 10.11 -24.46 1.32
N HIS A 193 10.58 -23.37 0.70
CA HIS A 193 11.45 -22.37 1.31
C HIS A 193 10.78 -21.65 2.49
N ARG A 194 11.49 -21.61 3.61
CA ARG A 194 11.06 -21.03 4.89
C ARG A 194 11.87 -19.79 5.21
N TRP A 195 11.54 -19.12 6.31
CA TRP A 195 12.27 -17.97 6.82
C TRP A 195 13.77 -18.22 6.89
N ASP A 196 14.22 -19.39 7.34
CA ASP A 196 15.64 -19.75 7.46
C ASP A 196 16.37 -19.88 6.11
N ASP A 197 15.65 -20.12 5.02
CA ASP A 197 16.22 -20.30 3.69
C ASP A 197 16.54 -18.98 2.97
N TYR A 198 15.92 -17.86 3.40
CA TYR A 198 16.18 -16.53 2.83
C TYR A 198 17.40 -15.85 3.48
N GLN A 199 18.24 -15.24 2.65
CA GLN A 199 19.46 -14.56 3.08
C GLN A 199 19.35 -13.03 2.91
N VAL A 200 19.81 -12.28 3.91
CA VAL A 200 19.88 -10.81 3.79
C VAL A 200 20.82 -10.43 2.63
N GLY A 201 20.35 -9.55 1.76
CA GLY A 201 21.00 -9.13 0.52
C GLY A 201 20.66 -9.99 -0.70
N GLU A 202 19.96 -11.11 -0.52
CA GLU A 202 19.47 -11.94 -1.63
C GLU A 202 18.48 -11.15 -2.49
N LYS A 203 18.58 -11.33 -3.80
CA LYS A 203 17.66 -10.75 -4.78
C LYS A 203 16.95 -11.85 -5.56
N ILE A 204 15.63 -11.72 -5.64
CA ILE A 204 14.72 -12.69 -6.24
C ILE A 204 14.06 -12.02 -7.45
N ASP A 205 14.30 -12.56 -8.64
CA ASP A 205 13.52 -12.20 -9.84
C ASP A 205 12.23 -13.02 -9.85
N HIS A 206 11.08 -12.35 -9.86
CA HIS A 206 9.79 -13.03 -9.83
C HIS A 206 9.33 -13.52 -11.21
N VAL A 207 10.09 -13.21 -12.27
CA VAL A 207 9.98 -13.71 -13.65
C VAL A 207 8.73 -13.25 -14.41
N ASP A 208 7.57 -13.48 -13.81
CA ASP A 208 6.25 -13.25 -14.40
C ASP A 208 6.01 -11.77 -14.70
N GLY A 209 5.18 -11.53 -15.73
CA GLY A 209 4.77 -10.19 -16.12
C GLY A 209 3.29 -10.14 -16.48
N VAL A 210 2.61 -9.09 -16.04
CA VAL A 210 1.18 -8.87 -16.31
C VAL A 210 0.98 -7.51 -16.94
N THR A 211 0.34 -7.49 -18.10
CA THR A 211 -0.01 -6.24 -18.80
C THR A 211 -1.28 -5.65 -18.23
N ILE A 212 -1.23 -4.37 -17.87
CA ILE A 212 -2.36 -3.67 -17.26
C ILE A 212 -3.34 -3.20 -18.34
N GLU A 213 -4.62 -3.48 -18.12
CA GLU A 213 -5.72 -2.98 -18.95
C GLU A 213 -6.45 -1.80 -18.31
N GLU A 214 -7.05 -0.94 -19.14
CA GLU A 214 -7.79 0.25 -18.65
C GLU A 214 -8.98 -0.12 -17.76
N ALA A 215 -9.71 -1.18 -18.12
CA ALA A 215 -10.87 -1.60 -17.34
C ALA A 215 -10.46 -2.12 -15.96
N GLU A 216 -9.36 -2.88 -15.88
CA GLU A 216 -8.87 -3.56 -14.69
C GLU A 216 -8.55 -2.57 -13.56
N HIS A 217 -7.65 -1.61 -13.81
CA HIS A 217 -7.26 -0.65 -12.77
C HIS A 217 -8.41 0.27 -12.37
N MET A 218 -9.31 0.63 -13.31
CA MET A 218 -10.50 1.42 -12.99
C MET A 218 -11.47 0.64 -12.11
N MET A 219 -11.65 -0.66 -12.36
CA MET A 219 -12.45 -1.54 -11.49
C MET A 219 -11.84 -1.64 -10.10
N ALA A 220 -10.53 -1.89 -10.00
CA ALA A 220 -9.81 -1.88 -8.73
C ALA A 220 -10.01 -0.56 -7.97
N THR A 221 -9.77 0.57 -8.64
CA THR A 221 -9.86 1.90 -8.02
C THR A 221 -11.30 2.23 -7.57
N ARG A 222 -12.32 1.78 -8.33
CA ARG A 222 -13.74 1.87 -7.93
C ARG A 222 -14.07 0.99 -6.74
N LEU A 223 -13.50 -0.21 -6.65
CA LEU A 223 -13.69 -1.12 -5.52
C LEU A 223 -13.27 -0.44 -4.20
N TRP A 224 -12.19 0.33 -4.24
CA TRP A 224 -11.67 1.12 -3.11
C TRP A 224 -12.46 2.40 -2.86
N GLN A 225 -13.40 2.75 -3.75
CA GLN A 225 -14.09 4.04 -3.86
C GLN A 225 -13.09 5.22 -3.79
N ASN A 226 -11.94 5.04 -4.42
CA ASN A 226 -10.96 6.10 -4.66
C ASN A 226 -11.46 6.94 -5.86
N THR A 227 -11.53 8.25 -5.69
CA THR A 227 -12.12 9.18 -6.67
C THR A 227 -11.09 10.11 -7.33
N ALA A 228 -9.80 9.79 -7.28
CA ALA A 228 -8.79 10.61 -7.93
C ALA A 228 -9.02 10.62 -9.45
N LYS A 229 -9.21 11.82 -10.00
CA LYS A 229 -9.71 12.03 -11.38
C LYS A 229 -8.80 11.42 -12.44
N VAL A 230 -7.49 11.45 -12.19
CA VAL A 230 -6.45 10.95 -13.10
C VAL A 230 -6.58 9.46 -13.46
N HIS A 231 -7.31 8.68 -12.66
CA HIS A 231 -7.54 7.25 -12.92
C HIS A 231 -8.73 7.00 -13.85
N PHE A 232 -9.59 8.00 -14.08
CA PHE A 232 -10.87 7.77 -14.76
C PHE A 232 -11.08 8.69 -15.96
N ASP A 233 -10.61 9.93 -15.87
CA ASP A 233 -10.90 10.97 -16.86
C ASP A 233 -9.71 11.19 -17.78
N ALA A 234 -9.81 10.66 -19.01
CA ALA A 234 -8.81 10.83 -20.05
C ALA A 234 -8.64 12.28 -20.52
N THR A 235 -9.60 13.17 -20.24
CA THR A 235 -9.52 14.59 -20.63
C THR A 235 -8.66 15.43 -19.69
N PHE A 236 -8.28 14.88 -18.53
CA PHE A 236 -7.55 15.61 -17.49
C PHE A 236 -6.07 15.81 -17.82
N ARG A 237 -5.52 15.06 -18.78
CA ARG A 237 -4.13 15.14 -19.22
C ARG A 237 -4.07 15.40 -20.71
N GLU A 238 -3.07 16.18 -21.12
CA GLU A 238 -2.85 16.54 -22.53
C GLU A 238 -2.54 15.31 -23.42
N ASP A 239 -1.93 14.27 -22.85
CA ASP A 239 -1.59 13.03 -23.54
C ASP A 239 -2.79 12.07 -23.71
N GLY A 240 -3.96 12.41 -23.18
CA GLY A 240 -5.17 11.59 -23.25
C GLY A 240 -5.09 10.28 -22.44
N LYS A 241 -4.02 10.06 -21.67
CA LYS A 241 -3.81 8.82 -20.91
C LYS A 241 -4.30 8.96 -19.47
N ARG A 242 -4.91 7.91 -18.95
CA ARG A 242 -5.18 7.78 -17.51
C ARG A 242 -3.93 7.30 -16.80
N LEU A 243 -3.69 7.82 -15.60
CA LEU A 243 -2.65 7.29 -14.72
C LEU A 243 -3.21 6.10 -13.96
N ILE A 244 -2.46 4.99 -13.94
CA ILE A 244 -2.79 3.86 -13.09
C ILE A 244 -2.60 4.26 -11.61
N TYR A 245 -3.52 3.84 -10.75
CA TYR A 245 -3.38 4.04 -9.31
C TYR A 245 -2.12 3.33 -8.81
N GLY A 246 -1.20 4.05 -8.15
CA GLY A 246 0.05 3.46 -7.67
C GLY A 246 -0.16 2.26 -6.72
N GLY A 247 -1.25 2.23 -5.94
CA GLY A 247 -1.57 1.06 -5.12
C GLY A 247 -1.97 -0.18 -5.94
N HIS A 248 -2.48 -0.02 -7.15
CA HIS A 248 -2.71 -1.14 -8.07
C HIS A 248 -1.37 -1.79 -8.47
N VAL A 249 -0.31 -0.99 -8.67
CA VAL A 249 1.05 -1.50 -8.92
C VAL A 249 1.60 -2.23 -7.67
N ILE A 250 1.31 -1.74 -6.46
CA ILE A 250 1.66 -2.44 -5.20
C ILE A 250 1.01 -3.83 -5.15
N SER A 251 -0.31 -3.93 -5.36
CA SER A 251 -1.02 -5.22 -5.38
C SER A 251 -0.55 -6.15 -6.49
N MET A 252 -0.28 -5.63 -7.69
CA MET A 252 0.21 -6.44 -8.80
C MET A 252 1.60 -7.02 -8.48
N ALA A 253 2.52 -6.18 -8.01
CA ALA A 253 3.86 -6.63 -7.62
C ALA A 253 3.80 -7.63 -6.45
N ARG A 254 2.91 -7.41 -5.48
CA ARG A 254 2.70 -8.35 -4.37
C ARG A 254 2.17 -9.70 -4.86
N ALA A 255 1.23 -9.71 -5.81
CA ALA A 255 0.71 -10.95 -6.39
C ALA A 255 1.81 -11.70 -7.15
N LEU A 256 2.60 -11.00 -7.97
CA LEU A 256 3.74 -11.57 -8.71
C LEU A 256 4.84 -12.09 -7.78
N SER A 257 5.05 -11.43 -6.62
CA SER A 257 6.06 -11.86 -5.64
C SER A 257 5.83 -13.27 -5.09
N PHE A 258 4.61 -13.83 -5.24
CA PHE A 258 4.32 -15.22 -4.88
C PHE A 258 5.34 -16.19 -5.48
N ASN A 259 5.80 -15.96 -6.71
CA ASN A 259 6.87 -16.75 -7.31
C ASN A 259 8.21 -16.41 -6.62
N GLY A 260 8.64 -17.27 -5.68
CA GLY A 260 9.84 -17.08 -4.87
C GLY A 260 9.58 -16.54 -3.45
N LEU A 261 8.37 -16.06 -3.14
CA LEU A 261 7.97 -15.64 -1.78
C LEU A 261 6.56 -16.15 -1.39
N ALA A 262 6.15 -17.31 -1.89
CA ALA A 262 4.81 -17.85 -1.63
C ALA A 262 4.49 -18.01 -0.13
N ASN A 263 5.51 -18.27 0.69
CA ASN A 263 5.39 -18.42 2.14
C ASN A 263 5.43 -17.09 2.92
N ALA A 264 5.80 -15.97 2.31
CA ALA A 264 5.59 -14.66 2.92
C ALA A 264 4.09 -14.37 2.90
N GLN A 265 3.35 -14.69 3.97
CA GLN A 265 1.89 -14.67 3.99
C GLN A 265 1.33 -13.27 4.23
N MET A 266 1.67 -12.64 5.36
CA MET A 266 1.02 -11.40 5.82
C MET A 266 1.93 -10.20 5.75
N ILE A 267 1.43 -9.05 5.29
CA ILE A 267 2.12 -7.76 5.41
C ILE A 267 1.77 -7.17 6.77
N VAL A 268 2.79 -6.90 7.58
CA VAL A 268 2.61 -6.35 8.95
C VAL A 268 3.22 -4.98 9.14
N GLY A 269 4.01 -4.51 8.17
CA GLY A 269 4.62 -3.19 8.21
C GLY A 269 4.89 -2.61 6.83
N ILE A 270 4.79 -1.29 6.67
CA ILE A 270 5.28 -0.52 5.51
C ILE A 270 6.21 0.56 6.04
N ASN A 271 7.49 0.41 5.76
CA ASN A 271 8.54 1.35 6.14
C ASN A 271 8.55 2.57 5.21
N GLY A 272 8.31 2.33 3.92
CA GLY A 272 8.23 3.38 2.92
C GLY A 272 7.81 2.86 1.55
N GLY A 273 7.50 3.78 0.65
CA GLY A 273 7.16 3.43 -0.73
C GLY A 273 7.24 4.63 -1.65
N ALA A 274 7.83 4.44 -2.84
CA ALA A 274 7.93 5.46 -3.87
C ALA A 274 7.28 4.97 -5.17
N HIS A 275 6.32 5.77 -5.67
CA HIS A 275 5.79 5.62 -7.03
C HIS A 275 6.72 6.38 -7.98
N ALA A 276 7.82 5.74 -8.36
CA ALA A 276 8.98 6.39 -8.97
C ALA A 276 8.70 6.97 -10.36
N ASN A 277 7.95 6.24 -11.18
CA ASN A 277 7.53 6.66 -12.52
C ASN A 277 6.06 6.33 -12.75
N PRO A 278 5.36 7.08 -13.62
CA PRO A 278 3.96 6.80 -13.93
C PRO A 278 3.80 5.47 -14.65
N CYS A 279 2.73 4.76 -14.31
CA CYS A 279 2.28 3.55 -15.00
C CYS A 279 1.01 3.87 -15.80
N PHE A 280 0.89 3.25 -16.97
CA PHE A 280 -0.20 3.40 -17.92
C PHE A 280 -0.74 2.04 -18.35
N ALA A 281 -1.98 2.01 -18.83
CA ALA A 281 -2.49 0.81 -19.50
C ALA A 281 -1.61 0.45 -20.71
N GLY A 282 -1.40 -0.84 -20.92
CA GLY A 282 -0.46 -1.40 -21.89
C GLY A 282 0.97 -1.59 -21.34
N ASP A 283 1.31 -1.02 -20.18
CA ASP A 283 2.56 -1.37 -19.50
C ASP A 283 2.47 -2.81 -18.95
N THR A 284 3.52 -3.61 -19.14
CA THR A 284 3.67 -4.93 -18.52
C THR A 284 4.46 -4.81 -17.23
N VAL A 285 3.79 -5.01 -16.09
CA VAL A 285 4.43 -5.00 -14.77
C VAL A 285 5.17 -6.30 -14.55
N LYS A 286 6.46 -6.20 -14.24
CA LYS A 286 7.32 -7.24 -13.66
C LYS A 286 7.80 -6.79 -12.29
N CYS A 287 8.37 -7.68 -11.49
CA CYS A 287 8.99 -7.27 -10.24
C CYS A 287 10.14 -8.16 -9.80
N TRP A 288 10.93 -7.62 -8.89
CA TRP A 288 11.95 -8.35 -8.14
C TRP A 288 11.92 -7.90 -6.68
N THR A 289 12.42 -8.75 -5.78
CA THR A 289 12.53 -8.44 -4.35
C THR A 289 13.97 -8.55 -3.88
N GLU A 290 14.37 -7.71 -2.93
CA GLU A 290 15.58 -7.86 -2.13
C GLU A 290 15.21 -8.09 -0.66
N VAL A 291 15.84 -9.10 -0.04
CA VAL A 291 15.70 -9.33 1.41
C VAL A 291 16.59 -8.33 2.13
N LEU A 292 15.98 -7.34 2.78
CA LEU A 292 16.70 -6.27 3.46
C LEU A 292 17.10 -6.64 4.89
N ASP A 293 16.25 -7.43 5.56
CA ASP A 293 16.47 -7.83 6.95
C ASP A 293 15.61 -9.06 7.30
N LYS A 294 15.93 -9.74 8.39
CA LYS A 294 15.13 -10.83 8.95
C LYS A 294 15.18 -10.82 10.47
N THR A 295 14.05 -11.06 11.11
CA THR A 295 13.95 -11.12 12.57
C THR A 295 13.00 -12.21 13.03
N GLU A 296 13.26 -12.76 14.21
CA GLU A 296 12.37 -13.72 14.85
C GLU A 296 11.15 -13.01 15.46
N THR A 297 10.04 -13.73 15.57
CA THR A 297 8.86 -13.24 16.29
C THR A 297 8.59 -14.12 17.51
N ASN A 298 7.69 -13.66 18.37
CA ASN A 298 7.27 -14.42 19.55
C ASN A 298 6.18 -15.47 19.24
N ALA A 299 5.65 -15.51 18.01
CA ALA A 299 4.61 -16.45 17.62
C ALA A 299 5.21 -17.79 17.15
N PRO A 300 4.58 -18.94 17.47
CA PRO A 300 5.16 -20.26 17.19
C PRO A 300 5.36 -20.49 15.69
N GLY A 301 6.58 -20.82 15.30
CA GLY A 301 6.94 -21.06 13.90
C GLY A 301 6.89 -19.83 13.00
N VAL A 302 6.72 -18.60 13.53
CA VAL A 302 6.60 -17.38 12.72
C VAL A 302 7.89 -16.56 12.76
N GLY A 303 8.44 -16.25 11.60
CA GLY A 303 9.51 -15.27 11.39
C GLY A 303 8.99 -14.05 10.64
N ALA A 304 9.78 -12.98 10.65
CA ALA A 304 9.51 -11.78 9.87
C ALA A 304 10.67 -11.45 8.92
N LEU A 305 10.34 -11.05 7.69
CA LEU A 305 11.30 -10.56 6.69
C LEU A 305 10.99 -9.11 6.36
N ARG A 306 12.03 -8.27 6.30
CA ARG A 306 11.94 -6.96 5.68
C ARG A 306 12.36 -7.10 4.23
N LEU A 307 11.50 -6.65 3.34
CA LEU A 307 11.65 -6.82 1.91
C LEU A 307 11.61 -5.45 1.22
N ARG A 308 12.44 -5.29 0.20
CA ARG A 308 12.25 -4.28 -0.84
C ARG A 308 11.62 -4.95 -2.05
N LEU A 309 10.38 -4.61 -2.38
CA LEU A 309 9.70 -5.05 -3.60
C LEU A 309 9.75 -3.92 -4.64
N VAL A 310 10.33 -4.21 -5.80
CA VAL A 310 10.50 -3.27 -6.89
C VAL A 310 9.67 -3.73 -8.08
N ALA A 311 8.72 -2.91 -8.52
CA ALA A 311 7.96 -3.16 -9.73
C ALA A 311 8.55 -2.35 -10.89
N THR A 312 8.65 -2.96 -12.07
CA THR A 312 9.16 -2.32 -13.27
C THR A 312 8.24 -2.58 -14.46
N LYS A 313 8.39 -1.78 -15.53
CA LYS A 313 7.81 -2.06 -16.85
C LYS A 313 8.77 -2.83 -17.77
N GLY A 314 9.64 -3.66 -17.20
CA GLY A 314 10.77 -4.30 -17.86
C GLY A 314 12.12 -3.62 -17.59
N GLY A 315 13.07 -3.78 -18.50
CA GLY A 315 14.42 -3.22 -18.38
C GLY A 315 15.45 -4.20 -17.81
N THR A 316 16.59 -3.65 -17.37
CA THR A 316 17.72 -4.42 -16.82
C THR A 316 17.33 -5.10 -15.51
N PRO A 317 17.65 -6.40 -15.31
CA PRO A 317 17.38 -7.09 -14.05
C PRO A 317 17.95 -6.35 -12.85
N PHE A 318 17.15 -6.26 -11.77
CA PHE A 318 17.51 -5.64 -10.50
C PHE A 318 17.92 -4.16 -10.56
N ALA A 319 17.67 -3.46 -11.67
CA ALA A 319 17.90 -2.02 -11.76
C ALA A 319 16.94 -1.28 -10.82
N LEU A 320 17.50 -0.32 -10.08
CA LEU A 320 16.74 0.51 -9.13
C LEU A 320 16.99 2.00 -9.37
N LYS A 321 18.25 2.43 -9.23
CA LYS A 321 18.69 3.81 -9.40
C LYS A 321 19.97 3.86 -10.22
N GLY A 322 20.13 4.90 -11.03
CA GLY A 322 21.39 5.21 -11.72
C GLY A 322 22.42 5.82 -10.78
N GLU A 323 23.62 6.07 -11.30
CA GLU A 323 24.72 6.71 -10.56
C GLU A 323 24.36 8.13 -10.05
N ASP A 324 23.41 8.80 -10.71
CA ASP A 324 22.90 10.12 -10.30
C ASP A 324 21.87 10.05 -9.15
N GLY A 325 21.59 8.85 -8.64
CA GLY A 325 20.65 8.60 -7.55
C GLY A 325 19.17 8.68 -7.96
N LYS A 326 18.86 8.91 -9.23
CA LYS A 326 17.48 8.89 -9.73
C LYS A 326 17.05 7.47 -10.04
N TYR A 327 15.76 7.21 -9.88
CA TYR A 327 15.17 5.93 -10.25
C TYR A 327 15.36 5.64 -11.74
N ASP A 328 15.64 4.38 -12.06
CA ASP A 328 15.63 3.92 -13.44
C ASP A 328 14.24 4.23 -14.07
N PRO A 329 14.18 4.73 -15.32
CA PRO A 329 12.91 5.10 -15.97
C PRO A 329 11.89 3.95 -16.09
N ASN A 330 12.34 2.70 -15.94
CA ASN A 330 11.47 1.52 -15.95
C ASN A 330 10.95 1.16 -14.56
N VAL A 331 11.50 1.69 -13.47
CA VAL A 331 11.01 1.42 -12.11
C VAL A 331 9.72 2.19 -11.87
N LEU A 332 8.64 1.46 -11.61
CA LEU A 332 7.33 2.00 -11.29
C LEU A 332 7.15 2.17 -9.78
N LEU A 333 7.62 1.19 -9.01
CA LEU A 333 7.46 1.10 -7.56
C LEU A 333 8.77 0.68 -6.90
N ASP A 334 9.08 1.28 -5.74
CA ASP A 334 10.08 0.83 -4.76
C ASP A 334 9.38 0.82 -3.39
N LEU A 335 9.03 -0.37 -2.89
CA LEU A 335 8.28 -0.56 -1.64
C LEU A 335 9.14 -1.27 -0.61
N ASP A 336 9.26 -0.70 0.59
CA ASP A 336 9.97 -1.27 1.73
C ASP A 336 8.96 -1.65 2.82
N TYR A 337 8.86 -2.94 3.13
CA TYR A 337 7.78 -3.50 3.93
C TYR A 337 8.21 -4.75 4.71
N TRP A 338 7.43 -5.10 5.73
CA TRP A 338 7.63 -6.29 6.56
C TRP A 338 6.55 -7.33 6.27
N VAL A 339 6.97 -8.59 6.19
CA VAL A 339 6.08 -9.75 6.03
C VAL A 339 6.31 -10.81 7.08
N LEU A 340 5.27 -11.62 7.37
CA LEU A 340 5.34 -12.82 8.19
C LEU A 340 5.46 -14.08 7.34
N ILE A 341 6.28 -15.04 7.78
CA ILE A 341 6.62 -16.26 7.05
C ILE A 341 6.88 -17.43 8.02
N PRO A 342 6.54 -18.69 7.68
CA PRO A 342 6.91 -19.88 8.46
C PRO A 342 8.43 -20.04 8.61
N ARG A 343 8.86 -20.53 9.78
CA ARG A 343 10.24 -20.88 10.09
C ARG A 343 10.58 -22.33 9.75
#